data_AF-A0A2V9B6B9-F1
#
_entry.id   AF-A0A2V9B6B9-F1
#
_cell.length_a   1.000
_cell.length_b   1.000
_cell.length_c   1.000
_cell.angle_alpha   90.00
_cell.angle_beta   90.00
_cell.angle_gamma   90.00
#
_symmetry.space_group_name_H-M   'P 1'
#
loop_
_entity.id
_entity.type
_entity.pdbx_description
1 polymer ?
#
loop_
_entity_poly.entity_id
_entity_poly.type
_entity_poly.pdbx_seq_one_letter_code
_entity_poly.pdbx_strand_id
1 'polypeptide(L)'
;IFCSPCHGLQGDGNGMIADRGFRHPPTYHQDRLRQVPVGHFYDVITNGFGAMPDYAAQIPPRDRWAIIAYVRALQYSRHAPAADLPAELRKKLSSSSSPAGAEKAAGEAEK
;
A
#
# COMPACT_ATOMS: atom_id res chain seq x y z
N ILE A 1 6.25 11.55 8.43
CA ILE A 1 6.27 12.99 8.09
C ILE A 1 6.86 13.22 6.70
N PHE A 2 8.06 12.75 6.38
CA PHE A 2 8.66 12.99 5.04
C PHE A 2 7.94 12.31 3.87
N CYS A 3 7.49 11.06 4.05
CA CYS A 3 7.00 10.25 2.93
C CYS A 3 5.49 10.37 2.67
N SER A 4 4.68 10.47 3.73
CA SER A 4 3.21 10.45 3.65
C SER A 4 2.56 11.62 2.91
N PRO A 5 3.13 12.85 2.84
CA PRO A 5 2.55 13.93 2.04
C PRO A 5 2.48 13.62 0.55
N CYS A 6 3.38 12.78 0.04
CA CYS A 6 3.38 12.35 -1.37
C CYS A 6 2.82 10.94 -1.54
N HIS A 7 3.18 9.99 -0.67
CA HIS A 7 2.81 8.57 -0.82
C HIS A 7 1.49 8.18 -0.15
N GLY A 8 0.83 9.10 0.57
CA GLY A 8 -0.36 8.83 1.35
C GLY A 8 -0.05 8.12 2.67
N LEU A 9 -0.98 8.21 3.64
CA LEU A 9 -0.83 7.53 4.94
C LEU A 9 -0.89 6.01 4.82
N GLN A 10 -1.63 5.51 3.83
CA GLN A 10 -1.76 4.08 3.57
C GLN A 10 -0.78 3.57 2.51
N GLY A 11 0.09 4.43 1.97
CA GLY A 11 1.04 4.03 0.94
C GLY A 11 0.41 3.78 -0.44
N ASP A 12 -0.74 4.39 -0.72
CA ASP A 12 -1.50 4.23 -1.96
C ASP A 12 -1.11 5.21 -3.06
N GLY A 13 -0.18 6.13 -2.80
CA GLY A 13 0.25 7.14 -3.78
C GLY A 13 -0.66 8.37 -3.86
N ASN A 14 -1.65 8.47 -2.96
CA ASN A 14 -2.63 9.55 -2.91
C ASN A 14 -2.33 10.51 -1.75
N GLY A 15 -1.08 10.96 -1.67
CA GLY A 15 -0.70 12.01 -0.72
C GLY A 15 -1.16 13.39 -1.19
N MET A 16 -1.46 14.29 -0.24
CA MET A 16 -1.96 15.64 -0.51
C MET A 16 -1.10 16.48 -1.48
N ILE A 17 0.19 16.17 -1.62
CA ILE A 17 1.09 16.87 -2.55
C ILE A 17 0.89 16.38 -3.99
N ALA A 18 0.56 15.10 -4.18
CA ALA A 18 0.27 14.56 -5.51
C ALA A 18 -0.96 15.24 -6.12
N ASP A 19 -1.99 15.51 -5.29
CA ASP A 19 -3.21 16.23 -5.69
C ASP A 19 -2.96 17.70 -6.08
N ARG A 20 -1.78 18.25 -5.79
CA ARG A 20 -1.38 19.64 -6.12
C ARG A 20 -0.64 19.76 -7.45
N GLY A 21 -0.72 18.75 -8.31
CA GLY A 21 -0.13 18.77 -9.66
C GLY A 21 1.27 18.15 -9.76
N PHE A 22 1.76 17.53 -8.69
CA PHE A 22 2.96 16.71 -8.76
C PHE A 22 2.63 15.33 -9.33
N ARG A 23 3.61 14.68 -9.98
CA ARG A 23 3.44 13.30 -10.47
C ARG A 23 3.12 12.38 -9.28
N HIS A 24 2.01 11.65 -9.37
CA HIS A 24 1.65 10.64 -8.38
C HIS A 24 2.74 9.58 -8.25
N PRO A 25 3.23 9.31 -7.02
CA PRO A 25 4.06 8.15 -6.77
C PRO A 25 3.28 6.86 -7.04
N PRO A 26 3.96 5.76 -7.41
CA PRO A 26 3.31 4.47 -7.47
C PRO A 26 2.82 4.04 -6.08
N THR A 27 1.70 3.32 -6.05
CA THR A 27 1.21 2.66 -4.84
C THR A 27 2.22 1.60 -4.37
N TYR A 28 2.52 1.56 -3.07
CA TYR A 28 3.42 0.54 -2.51
C TYR A 28 2.85 -0.88 -2.63
N HIS A 29 1.54 -1.00 -2.86
CA HIS A 29 0.81 -2.27 -2.89
C HIS A 29 0.91 -3.01 -4.23
N GLN A 30 1.42 -2.36 -5.28
CA GLN A 30 1.59 -3.04 -6.57
C GLN A 30 2.64 -4.16 -6.49
N ASP A 31 2.37 -5.28 -7.18
CA ASP A 31 3.19 -6.49 -7.13
C ASP A 31 4.67 -6.23 -7.37
N ARG A 32 4.99 -5.39 -8.36
CA ARG A 32 6.37 -4.99 -8.65
C ARG A 32 7.08 -4.47 -7.40
N LEU A 33 6.47 -3.54 -6.65
CA LEU A 33 7.08 -2.95 -5.44
C LEU A 33 7.03 -3.87 -4.23
N ARG A 34 6.13 -4.86 -4.21
CA ARG A 34 6.16 -5.90 -3.17
C ARG A 34 7.34 -6.85 -3.39
N GLN A 35 7.69 -7.11 -4.64
CA GLN A 35 8.70 -8.11 -5.02
C GLN A 35 10.13 -7.54 -5.17
N VAL A 36 10.30 -6.22 -5.29
CA VAL A 36 11.66 -5.63 -5.31
C VAL A 36 12.42 -5.94 -4.02
N PRO A 37 13.77 -6.07 -4.07
CA PRO A 37 14.60 -6.18 -2.88
C PRO A 37 14.45 -4.96 -1.96
N VAL A 38 14.62 -5.15 -0.64
CA VAL A 38 14.58 -4.02 0.33
C VAL A 38 15.65 -2.95 0.05
N GLY A 39 16.79 -3.35 -0.54
CA GLY A 39 17.85 -2.44 -0.95
C GLY A 39 17.41 -1.40 -1.98
N HIS A 40 16.42 -1.72 -2.84
CA HIS A 40 15.85 -0.75 -3.77
C HIS A 40 15.22 0.44 -3.03
N PHE A 41 14.45 0.19 -1.97
CA PHE A 41 13.87 1.28 -1.18
C PHE A 41 14.92 2.09 -0.45
N TYR A 42 15.96 1.45 0.07
CA TYR A 42 17.06 2.14 0.72
C TYR A 42 17.77 3.08 -0.25
N ASP A 43 18.05 2.59 -1.46
CA ASP A 43 18.66 3.36 -2.55
C ASP A 43 17.78 4.55 -2.95
N VAL A 44 16.49 4.32 -3.22
CA VAL A 44 15.53 5.39 -3.58
C VAL A 44 15.43 6.47 -2.50
N ILE A 45 15.39 6.10 -1.21
CA ILE A 45 15.37 7.09 -0.12
C ILE A 45 16.69 7.86 -0.03
N THR A 46 17.81 7.20 -0.34
CA THR A 46 19.16 7.76 -0.21
C THR A 46 19.55 8.65 -1.38
N ASN A 47 19.18 8.27 -2.59
CA ASN A 47 19.68 8.86 -3.84
C ASN A 47 18.57 9.51 -4.69
N GLY A 48 17.30 9.39 -4.26
CA GLY A 48 16.15 9.80 -5.05
C GLY A 48 15.84 8.83 -6.20
N PHE A 49 14.71 9.03 -6.87
CA PHE A 49 14.31 8.25 -8.04
C PHE A 49 13.23 8.96 -8.86
N GLY A 50 13.52 9.22 -10.13
CA GLY A 50 12.58 9.92 -11.01
C GLY A 50 12.23 11.32 -10.47
N ALA A 51 10.98 11.52 -10.07
CA ALA A 51 10.51 12.78 -9.49
C ALA A 51 10.65 12.85 -7.95
N MET A 52 11.05 11.75 -7.30
CA MET A 52 11.29 11.73 -5.85
C MET A 52 12.70 12.25 -5.55
N PRO A 53 12.84 13.31 -4.71
CA PRO A 53 14.15 13.82 -4.31
C PRO A 53 14.86 12.84 -3.37
N ASP A 54 16.16 13.02 -3.19
CA ASP A 54 16.89 12.32 -2.15
C ASP A 54 16.53 12.86 -0.76
N TYR A 55 16.69 12.01 0.25
CA TYR A 55 16.48 12.37 1.65
C TYR A 55 17.71 12.06 2.52
N ALA A 56 18.89 12.00 1.90
CA ALA A 56 20.07 11.51 2.60
C ALA A 56 20.50 12.43 3.75
N ALA A 57 20.38 13.74 3.55
CA ALA A 57 20.74 14.75 4.55
C ALA A 57 19.72 14.83 5.70
N GLN A 58 18.46 14.47 5.44
CA GLN A 58 17.33 14.66 6.36
C GLN A 58 17.04 13.40 7.17
N ILE A 59 17.33 12.21 6.63
CA ILE A 59 16.98 10.92 7.25
C ILE A 59 18.25 10.10 7.49
N PRO A 60 18.64 9.85 8.75
CA PRO A 60 19.78 9.00 9.08
C PRO A 60 19.60 7.55 8.58
N PRO A 61 20.69 6.81 8.29
CA PRO A 61 20.63 5.42 7.80
C PRO A 61 19.70 4.49 8.58
N ARG A 62 19.70 4.57 9.92
CA ARG A 62 18.83 3.76 10.78
C ARG A 62 17.35 4.01 10.50
N ASP A 63 16.98 5.28 10.34
CA ASP A 63 15.58 5.67 10.14
C ASP A 63 15.09 5.32 8.74
N ARG A 64 15.99 5.30 7.74
CA ARG A 64 15.66 4.76 6.41
C ARG A 64 15.26 3.30 6.50
N TRP A 65 15.99 2.48 7.24
CA TRP A 65 15.61 1.08 7.49
C TRP A 65 14.28 0.94 8.23
N ALA A 66 14.02 1.80 9.22
CA ALA A 66 12.73 1.82 9.92
C ALA A 66 11.57 2.18 8.99
N ILE A 67 11.76 3.16 8.10
CA ILE A 67 10.77 3.53 7.07
C ILE A 67 10.51 2.34 6.14
N ILE A 68 11.56 1.65 5.69
CA ILE A 68 11.42 0.48 4.80
C ILE A 68 10.63 -0.63 5.51
N ALA A 69 10.92 -0.92 6.78
CA ALA A 69 10.16 -1.89 7.56
C ALA A 69 8.67 -1.50 7.65
N TYR A 70 8.37 -0.22 7.85
CA TYR A 70 7.00 0.27 7.86
C TYR A 70 6.31 0.15 6.49
N VAL A 71 7.02 0.42 5.38
CA VAL A 71 6.51 0.17 4.03
C VAL A 71 6.17 -1.31 3.83
N ARG A 72 7.00 -2.24 4.33
CA ARG A 72 6.68 -3.68 4.28
C ARG A 72 5.46 -4.04 5.13
N ALA A 73 5.29 -3.43 6.30
CA ALA A 73 4.10 -3.62 7.12
C ALA A 73 2.83 -3.14 6.39
N LEU A 74 2.90 -2.00 5.68
CA LEU A 74 1.79 -1.52 4.84
C LEU A 74 1.47 -2.50 3.71
N GLN A 75 2.48 -3.00 3.01
CA GLN A 75 2.29 -4.00 1.96
C GLN A 75 1.64 -5.28 2.49
N TYR A 76 2.04 -5.73 3.69
CA TYR A 76 1.44 -6.88 4.33
C TYR A 76 -0.01 -6.61 4.75
N SER A 77 -0.34 -5.42 5.26
CA SER A 77 -1.70 -5.14 5.76
C SER A 77 -2.78 -5.21 4.67
N ARG A 78 -2.44 -4.95 3.40
CA ARG A 78 -3.37 -5.11 2.26
C ARG A 78 -3.30 -6.48 1.58
N HIS A 79 -2.33 -7.32 1.94
CA HIS A 79 -2.07 -8.59 1.27
C HIS A 79 -1.70 -9.72 2.23
N ALA A 80 -2.25 -9.68 3.44
CA ALA A 80 -2.03 -10.71 4.43
C ALA A 80 -2.58 -12.05 3.91
N PRO A 81 -1.76 -13.11 3.83
CA PRO A 81 -2.23 -14.43 3.43
C PRO A 81 -3.33 -14.92 4.37
N ALA A 82 -4.45 -15.36 3.81
CA ALA A 82 -5.54 -15.92 4.63
C ALA A 82 -5.07 -17.14 5.44
N ALA A 83 -4.03 -17.84 4.97
CA ALA A 83 -3.40 -18.96 5.67
C ALA A 83 -2.80 -18.56 7.03
N ASP A 84 -2.35 -17.32 7.18
CA ASP A 84 -1.70 -16.81 8.40
C ASP A 84 -2.71 -16.46 9.50
N LEU A 85 -4.00 -16.55 9.20
CA LEU A 85 -5.05 -16.25 10.15
C LEU A 85 -5.32 -17.44 11.09
N PRO A 86 -5.68 -17.17 12.36
CA PRO A 86 -6.24 -18.17 13.27
C PRO A 86 -7.38 -18.95 12.63
N ALA A 87 -7.52 -20.24 12.97
CA ALA A 87 -8.52 -21.13 12.37
C ALA A 87 -9.95 -20.56 12.46
N GLU A 88 -10.28 -19.92 13.58
CA GLU A 88 -11.58 -19.26 13.78
C GLU A 88 -11.83 -18.11 12.80
N LEU A 89 -10.81 -17.28 12.53
CA LEU A 89 -10.92 -16.17 11.58
C LEU A 89 -10.99 -16.68 10.14
N ARG A 90 -10.24 -17.75 9.81
CA ARG A 90 -10.33 -18.42 8.50
C ARG A 90 -11.73 -18.96 8.25
N LYS A 91 -12.34 -19.61 9.25
CA LYS A 91 -13.71 -20.11 9.16
C LYS A 91 -14.72 -18.97 8.93
N LYS A 92 -14.60 -17.86 9.67
CA LYS A 92 -15.44 -16.67 9.48
C LYS A 92 -15.32 -16.10 8.05
N LEU A 93 -14.10 -15.95 7.53
CA LEU A 93 -13.88 -15.48 6.15
C LEU A 93 -14.55 -16.39 5.11
N SER A 94 -14.39 -17.71 5.24
CA SER A 94 -15.02 -18.68 4.32
C SER A 94 -16.56 -18.66 4.39
N SER A 95 -17.13 -18.36 5.56
CA SER A 95 -18.59 -18.25 5.73
C SER A 95 -19.15 -16.93 5.17
N SER A 96 -18.36 -15.85 5.19
CA SER A 96 -18.76 -14.55 4.64
C SER A 96 -18.64 -14.45 3.11
N SER A 97 -17.94 -15.38 2.46
CA SER A 97 -17.74 -15.38 1.00
C SER A 97 -18.74 -16.25 0.22
N SER A 98 -19.83 -16.72 0.85
CA SER A 98 -20.94 -17.36 0.14
C SER A 98 -21.80 -16.31 -0.59
N PRO A 99 -22.09 -16.46 -1.89
CA PRO A 99 -22.90 -15.51 -2.63
C PRO A 99 -24.39 -15.75 -2.30
N ALA A 100 -24.87 -15.18 -1.21
CA ALA A 100 -26.30 -15.14 -0.87
C ALA A 100 -26.91 -13.75 -1.08
N GLY A 101 -26.38 -12.97 -2.03
CA GLY A 101 -26.81 -11.58 -2.25
C GLY A 101 -26.59 -11.01 -3.66
N ALA A 102 -26.41 -11.85 -4.68
CA ALA A 102 -26.24 -11.40 -6.07
C ALA A 102 -27.49 -11.60 -6.96
N GLU A 103 -28.64 -11.96 -6.38
CA GLU A 103 -29.88 -12.18 -7.14
C GLU A 103 -31.06 -11.46 -6.48
N LYS A 104 -31.12 -10.14 -6.62
CA LYS A 104 -32.34 -9.31 -6.56
C LYS A 104 -32.02 -7.85 -6.91
N ALA A 105 -31.63 -7.60 -8.16
CA ALA A 105 -31.61 -6.25 -8.73
C ALA A 105 -31.70 -6.32 -10.27
N ALA A 106 -32.69 -7.06 -10.78
CA ALA A 106 -33.10 -6.98 -12.19
C ALA A 106 -34.60 -7.26 -12.25
N GLY A 107 -35.41 -6.21 -12.21
CA GLY A 107 -36.86 -6.32 -12.43
C GLY A 107 -37.68 -5.33 -11.62
N GLU A 108 -37.57 -4.03 -11.93
CA GLU A 108 -38.72 -3.12 -11.92
C GLU A 108 -38.32 -1.81 -12.60
N ALA A 109 -38.56 -1.74 -13.91
CA ALA A 109 -38.66 -0.51 -14.67
C ALA A 109 -39.80 -0.70 -15.69
N GLU A 110 -41.03 -0.63 -15.18
CA GLU A 110 -42.24 -0.44 -15.99
C GLU A 110 -43.04 0.71 -15.38
N LYS A 111 -42.87 1.91 -15.95
CA LYS A 111 -43.93 2.88 -16.22
C LYS A 111 -43.39 4.07 -17.01
#